data_AF-A0A2V6C4T2-F1
#
_entry.id   AF-A0A2V6C4T2-F1
#
_cell.length_a   1.000
_cell.length_b   1.000
_cell.length_c   1.000
_cell.angle_alpha   90.00
_cell.angle_beta   90.00
_cell.angle_gamma   90.00
#
_symmetry.space_group_name_H-M   'P 1'
#
loop_
_entity.id
_entity.type
_entity.pdbx_description
1 polymer ?
#
loop_
_entity_poly.entity_id
_entity_poly.type
_entity_poly.pdbx_seq_one_letter_code
_entity_poly.pdbx_strand_id
1 'polypeptide(L)'
;MEVGAHSGARFQLVSPDNETETRTIMNTIEATGRKPADVVVRGNASGFLQEIVSGPHQLRADEPVAVGGGDAAPGPYDYLLIGLGACTSMTVGLYARNKKWPLENISVSLRHSRIHAQDCAECETKKGMLDRIDVEIGLSGALTPEQRAKLMEIAAKCPVHRTLKSEINIRLRTASSGSLLEIAETKIQSKPPLTGK
;
A
#
# COMPACT_ATOMS: atom_id res chain seq x y z
N MET A 1 -8.56 56.32 -20.53
CA MET A 1 -7.40 56.97 -19.89
C MET A 1 -7.53 56.65 -18.41
N GLU A 2 -6.73 55.83 -17.76
CA GLU A 2 -5.38 55.33 -18.04
C GLU A 2 -5.19 53.99 -17.31
N VAL A 3 -4.15 53.26 -17.71
CA VAL A 3 -3.76 51.88 -17.39
C VAL A 3 -2.69 51.85 -16.29
N GLY A 4 -2.53 50.70 -15.60
CA GLY A 4 -1.32 50.32 -14.83
C GLY A 4 -1.69 49.59 -13.52
N ALA A 5 -1.54 48.27 -13.30
CA ALA A 5 -0.45 47.29 -13.47
C ALA A 5 0.54 47.20 -12.29
N HIS A 6 0.67 45.97 -11.78
CA HIS A 6 1.75 45.33 -11.01
C HIS A 6 1.84 45.45 -9.47
N SER A 7 1.72 44.27 -8.81
CA SER A 7 2.78 43.57 -8.03
C SER A 7 2.06 42.68 -7.00
N GLY A 8 2.20 41.35 -6.94
CA GLY A 8 3.43 40.56 -7.02
C GLY A 8 3.77 40.04 -5.63
N ALA A 9 3.19 38.90 -5.21
CA ALA A 9 3.71 38.12 -4.08
C ALA A 9 3.44 36.63 -4.33
N ARG A 10 4.42 36.04 -5.00
CA ARG A 10 4.57 34.62 -5.29
C ARG A 10 5.03 33.94 -4.01
N PHE A 11 4.19 33.14 -3.38
CA PHE A 11 4.60 32.29 -2.26
C PHE A 11 5.29 31.05 -2.82
N GLN A 12 6.60 31.17 -3.10
CA GLN A 12 7.48 30.04 -3.37
C GLN A 12 8.16 29.66 -2.06
N LEU A 13 7.72 28.55 -1.48
CA LEU A 13 8.53 27.73 -0.58
C LEU A 13 8.39 26.29 -1.08
N VAL A 14 9.16 25.95 -2.12
CA VAL A 14 9.48 24.56 -2.41
C VAL A 14 10.66 24.23 -1.51
N SER A 15 10.44 23.33 -0.54
CA SER A 15 11.49 22.88 0.37
C SER A 15 12.63 22.20 -0.40
N PRO A 16 13.90 22.40 -0.01
CA PRO A 16 15.08 21.91 -0.73
C PRO A 16 15.15 20.38 -0.89
N ASP A 17 14.41 19.63 -0.07
CA ASP A 17 14.32 18.17 -0.15
C ASP A 17 13.64 17.70 -1.45
N ASN A 18 12.73 18.51 -2.02
CA ASN A 18 11.92 18.12 -3.18
C ASN A 18 12.68 18.24 -4.51
N GLU A 19 13.65 19.15 -4.62
CA GLU A 19 14.45 19.31 -5.84
C GLU A 19 15.45 18.16 -6.05
N THR A 20 16.00 17.64 -4.95
CA THR A 20 16.98 16.53 -4.97
C THR A 20 16.29 15.20 -5.31
N GLU A 21 15.10 14.97 -4.77
CA GLU A 21 14.29 13.79 -5.08
C GLU A 21 13.76 13.84 -6.52
N THR A 22 13.29 15.01 -6.98
CA THR A 22 12.85 15.23 -8.37
C THR A 22 13.99 15.03 -9.37
N ARG A 23 15.21 15.53 -9.07
CA ARG A 23 16.40 15.29 -9.92
C ARG A 23 16.80 13.83 -9.99
N THR A 24 16.71 13.10 -8.88
CA THR A 24 17.04 11.66 -8.83
C THR A 24 16.04 10.83 -9.64
N ILE A 25 14.75 11.18 -9.58
CA ILE A 25 13.70 10.55 -10.38
C ILE A 25 13.90 10.83 -11.88
N MET A 26 14.19 12.07 -12.26
CA MET A 26 14.45 12.44 -13.65
C MET A 26 15.71 11.75 -14.21
N ASN A 27 16.81 11.71 -13.44
CA ASN A 27 18.04 11.02 -13.86
C ASN A 27 17.83 9.51 -14.02
N THR A 28 16.99 8.87 -13.19
CA THR A 28 16.66 7.44 -13.32
C THR A 28 15.81 7.16 -14.57
N ILE A 29 14.88 8.06 -14.90
CA ILE A 29 14.06 7.98 -16.11
C ILE A 29 14.93 8.19 -17.36
N GLU A 30 15.88 9.12 -17.33
CA GLU A 30 16.80 9.39 -18.44
C GLU A 30 17.78 8.23 -18.69
N ALA A 31 18.29 7.58 -17.63
CA ALA A 31 19.24 6.48 -17.75
C ALA A 31 18.59 5.14 -18.18
N THR A 32 17.33 4.90 -17.83
CA THR A 32 16.69 3.57 -18.02
C THR A 32 15.43 3.60 -18.90
N GLY A 33 14.94 4.78 -19.26
CA GLY A 33 13.65 4.98 -19.93
C GLY A 33 12.45 4.53 -19.10
N ARG A 34 12.61 4.29 -17.79
CA ARG A 34 11.58 3.73 -16.91
C ARG A 34 11.37 4.58 -15.66
N LYS A 35 10.10 4.70 -15.26
CA LYS A 35 9.76 5.19 -13.92
C LYS A 35 10.39 4.26 -12.87
N PRO A 36 10.91 4.80 -11.75
CA PRO A 36 11.39 3.98 -10.64
C PRO A 36 10.31 3.01 -10.18
N ALA A 37 10.71 1.81 -9.77
CA ALA A 37 9.76 0.87 -9.16
C ALA A 37 9.22 1.44 -7.84
N ASP A 38 7.91 1.26 -7.62
CA ASP A 38 7.25 1.65 -6.37
C ASP A 38 7.74 0.79 -5.20
N VAL A 39 7.92 -0.51 -5.45
CA VAL A 39 8.42 -1.50 -4.49
C VAL A 39 9.52 -2.34 -5.14
N VAL A 40 10.60 -2.58 -4.41
CA VAL A 40 11.67 -3.51 -4.79
C VAL A 40 11.80 -4.58 -3.71
N VAL A 41 11.81 -5.85 -4.10
CA VAL A 41 11.95 -7.00 -3.21
C VAL A 41 13.19 -7.79 -3.62
N ARG A 42 14.00 -8.21 -2.65
CA ARG A 42 15.22 -9.00 -2.90
C ARG A 42 15.40 -10.04 -1.80
N GLY A 43 15.89 -11.20 -2.18
CA GLY A 43 16.25 -12.26 -1.26
C GLY A 43 17.12 -13.30 -1.93
N ASN A 44 17.62 -14.24 -1.14
CA ASN A 44 18.40 -15.36 -1.64
C ASN A 44 17.46 -16.53 -1.98
N ALA A 45 17.68 -17.19 -3.12
CA ALA A 45 16.93 -18.37 -3.53
C ALA A 45 17.08 -19.58 -2.57
N SER A 46 18.07 -19.58 -1.67
CA SER A 46 18.26 -20.63 -0.67
C SER A 46 17.33 -20.54 0.55
N GLY A 47 16.49 -19.51 0.65
CA GLY A 47 15.56 -19.33 1.77
C GLY A 47 14.41 -18.37 1.43
N PHE A 48 13.52 -18.12 2.40
CA PHE A 48 12.33 -17.30 2.18
C PHE A 48 12.48 -15.84 2.60
N LEU A 49 13.49 -15.52 3.42
CA LEU A 49 13.68 -14.15 3.88
C LEU A 49 13.94 -13.17 2.72
N GLN A 50 13.10 -12.14 2.65
CA GLN A 50 13.19 -11.03 1.71
C GLN A 50 13.42 -9.70 2.42
N GLU A 51 14.21 -8.84 1.79
CA GLU A 51 14.29 -7.42 2.06
C GLU A 51 13.40 -6.66 1.08
N ILE A 52 12.62 -5.72 1.59
CA ILE A 52 11.62 -4.97 0.82
C ILE A 52 11.89 -3.48 1.01
N VAL A 53 11.98 -2.75 -0.10
CA VAL A 53 12.08 -1.29 -0.11
C VAL A 53 10.83 -0.72 -0.80
N SER A 54 10.09 0.12 -0.08
CA SER A 54 8.91 0.84 -0.57
C SER A 54 9.05 2.33 -0.26
N GLY A 55 9.37 3.14 -1.27
CA GLY A 55 9.78 4.53 -1.05
C GLY A 55 10.93 4.62 -0.02
N PRO A 56 10.79 5.39 1.08
CA PRO A 56 11.78 5.50 2.15
C PRO A 56 11.70 4.38 3.20
N HIS A 57 10.74 3.47 3.08
CA HIS A 57 10.49 2.42 4.08
C HIS A 57 11.25 1.15 3.75
N GLN A 58 11.86 0.57 4.78
CA GLN A 58 12.49 -0.75 4.73
C GLN A 58 11.62 -1.74 5.52
N LEU A 59 11.27 -2.83 4.87
CA LEU A 59 10.41 -3.89 5.36
C LEU A 59 11.09 -5.24 5.12
N ARG A 60 10.58 -6.29 5.74
CA ARG A 60 11.03 -7.67 5.53
C ARG A 60 9.82 -8.57 5.30
N ALA A 61 9.97 -9.64 4.53
CA ALA A 61 8.99 -10.72 4.47
C ALA A 61 9.68 -12.05 4.65
N ASP A 62 8.99 -13.00 5.28
CA ASP A 62 9.49 -14.36 5.46
C ASP A 62 8.30 -15.32 5.52
N GLU A 63 8.55 -16.59 5.34
CA GLU A 63 7.53 -17.62 5.49
C GLU A 63 7.56 -18.23 6.91
N PRO A 64 6.46 -18.83 7.38
CA PRO A 64 6.45 -19.58 8.63
C PRO A 64 7.40 -20.77 8.61
N VAL A 65 7.88 -21.18 9.79
CA VAL A 65 8.72 -22.38 9.96
C VAL A 65 8.05 -23.64 9.39
N ALA A 66 6.73 -23.75 9.51
CA ALA A 66 5.96 -24.91 9.05
C ALA A 66 6.06 -25.17 7.54
N VAL A 67 6.44 -24.17 6.73
CA VAL A 67 6.64 -24.29 5.28
C VAL A 67 8.10 -24.04 4.87
N GLY A 68 9.03 -24.07 5.84
CA GLY A 68 10.47 -23.97 5.61
C GLY A 68 11.05 -22.55 5.67
N GLY A 69 10.27 -21.56 6.11
CA GLY A 69 10.77 -20.21 6.36
C GLY A 69 11.33 -20.00 7.76
N GLY A 70 11.76 -18.76 8.05
CA GLY A 70 12.36 -18.40 9.32
C GLY A 70 11.42 -17.72 10.31
N ASP A 71 10.16 -17.44 9.93
CA ASP A 71 9.19 -16.66 10.71
C ASP A 71 9.77 -15.31 11.20
N ALA A 72 10.72 -14.74 10.46
CA ALA A 72 11.44 -13.55 10.87
C ALA A 72 10.73 -12.24 10.49
N ALA A 73 9.62 -12.33 9.75
CA ALA A 73 8.80 -11.23 9.28
C ALA A 73 7.44 -11.75 8.76
N PRO A 74 6.44 -10.87 8.50
CA PRO A 74 5.15 -11.29 7.96
C PRO A 74 5.27 -11.99 6.60
N GLY A 75 4.35 -12.91 6.34
CA GLY A 75 4.26 -13.63 5.07
C GLY A 75 3.70 -12.77 3.93
N PRO A 76 3.84 -13.22 2.67
CA PRO A 76 3.29 -12.51 1.52
C PRO A 76 1.77 -12.27 1.61
N TYR A 77 1.00 -13.25 2.12
CA TYR A 77 -0.43 -13.09 2.32
C TYR A 77 -0.75 -12.11 3.46
N ASP A 78 0.09 -12.02 4.50
CA ASP A 78 -0.09 -11.00 5.55
C ASP A 78 0.06 -9.59 4.97
N TYR A 79 1.01 -9.37 4.06
CA TYR A 79 1.15 -8.08 3.37
C TYR A 79 -0.08 -7.72 2.53
N LEU A 80 -0.72 -8.70 1.89
CA LEU A 80 -1.99 -8.50 1.18
C LEU A 80 -3.09 -8.05 2.15
N LEU A 81 -3.21 -8.73 3.30
CA LEU A 81 -4.20 -8.39 4.34
C LEU A 81 -3.93 -7.02 4.97
N ILE A 82 -2.67 -6.70 5.26
CA ILE A 82 -2.25 -5.40 5.81
C ILE A 82 -2.66 -4.27 4.86
N GLY A 83 -2.39 -4.42 3.56
CA GLY A 83 -2.76 -3.43 2.55
C GLY A 83 -4.27 -3.20 2.48
N LEU A 84 -5.06 -4.29 2.50
CA LEU A 84 -6.52 -4.21 2.51
C LEU A 84 -7.05 -3.58 3.81
N GLY A 85 -6.58 -4.03 4.96
CA GLY A 85 -7.02 -3.55 6.28
C GLY A 85 -6.71 -2.08 6.51
N ALA A 86 -5.49 -1.65 6.17
CA ALA A 86 -5.09 -0.26 6.24
C ALA A 86 -5.97 0.62 5.35
N CYS A 87 -6.17 0.23 4.08
CA CYS A 87 -6.98 0.99 3.15
C CYS A 87 -8.45 1.11 3.59
N THR A 88 -9.01 0.01 4.12
CA THR A 88 -10.36 -0.01 4.69
C THR A 88 -10.49 0.95 5.87
N SER A 89 -9.58 0.86 6.86
CA SER A 89 -9.58 1.74 8.03
C SER A 89 -9.47 3.22 7.64
N MET A 90 -8.52 3.56 6.77
CA MET A 90 -8.33 4.94 6.28
C MET A 90 -9.57 5.47 5.56
N THR A 91 -10.23 4.65 4.75
CA THR A 91 -11.41 5.05 3.97
C THR A 91 -12.60 5.35 4.88
N VAL A 92 -12.85 4.49 5.87
CA VAL A 92 -13.91 4.70 6.86
C VAL A 92 -13.64 5.97 7.67
N GLY A 93 -12.41 6.14 8.17
CA GLY A 93 -12.02 7.32 8.94
C GLY A 93 -12.09 8.62 8.14
N LEU A 94 -11.72 8.59 6.85
CA LEU A 94 -11.88 9.72 5.94
C LEU A 94 -13.36 10.11 5.78
N TYR A 95 -14.24 9.13 5.56
CA TYR A 95 -15.66 9.38 5.38
C TYR A 95 -16.30 10.00 6.64
N ALA A 96 -16.02 9.42 7.81
CA ALA A 96 -16.53 9.92 9.09
C ALA A 96 -16.08 11.37 9.36
N ARG A 97 -14.80 11.69 9.13
CA ARG A 97 -14.26 13.05 9.28
C ARG A 97 -14.95 14.04 8.34
N ASN A 98 -15.13 13.68 7.07
CA ASN A 98 -15.81 14.54 6.09
C ASN A 98 -17.28 14.83 6.48
N LYS A 99 -17.95 13.84 7.10
CA LYS A 99 -19.31 13.98 7.61
C LYS A 99 -19.39 14.55 9.03
N LYS A 100 -18.25 14.80 9.68
CA LYS A 100 -18.13 15.23 11.08
C LYS A 100 -18.86 14.29 12.06
N TRP A 101 -18.78 12.98 11.80
CA TRP A 101 -19.38 11.97 12.67
C TRP A 101 -18.45 11.63 13.84
N PRO A 102 -18.99 11.30 15.03
CA PRO A 102 -18.21 11.07 16.24
C PRO A 102 -17.61 9.65 16.27
N LEU A 103 -16.93 9.24 15.20
CA LEU A 103 -16.15 8.01 15.16
C LEU A 103 -14.80 8.27 15.84
N GLU A 104 -14.48 7.45 16.85
CA GLU A 104 -13.26 7.62 17.65
C GLU A 104 -12.18 6.63 17.22
N ASN A 105 -12.50 5.34 17.12
CA ASN A 105 -11.53 4.31 16.75
C ASN A 105 -12.10 3.32 15.74
N ILE A 106 -11.19 2.77 14.93
CA ILE A 106 -11.46 1.74 13.93
C ILE A 106 -10.47 0.61 14.18
N SER A 107 -10.98 -0.61 14.35
CA SER A 107 -10.18 -1.83 14.30
C SER A 107 -10.62 -2.68 13.11
N VAL A 108 -9.65 -3.30 12.43
CA VAL A 108 -9.91 -4.21 11.32
C VAL A 108 -9.14 -5.50 11.58
N SER A 109 -9.86 -6.61 11.70
CA SER A 109 -9.30 -7.96 11.81
C SER A 109 -9.54 -8.68 10.49
N LEU A 110 -8.51 -9.33 9.96
CA LEU A 110 -8.56 -10.00 8.66
C LEU A 110 -8.04 -11.42 8.77
N ARG A 111 -8.66 -12.32 8.02
CA ARG A 111 -8.19 -13.70 7.88
C ARG A 111 -8.26 -14.14 6.43
N HIS A 112 -7.17 -14.72 5.93
CA HIS A 112 -7.13 -15.41 4.65
C HIS A 112 -7.36 -16.91 4.83
N SER A 113 -8.07 -17.52 3.89
CA SER A 113 -8.27 -18.96 3.81
C SER A 113 -8.54 -19.38 2.36
N ARG A 114 -8.44 -20.68 2.08
CA ARG A 114 -8.98 -21.28 0.84
C ARG A 114 -10.21 -22.11 1.17
N ILE A 115 -11.28 -21.90 0.42
CA ILE A 115 -12.56 -22.61 0.58
C ILE A 115 -12.95 -23.29 -0.74
N HIS A 116 -13.86 -24.26 -0.69
CA HIS A 116 -14.47 -24.75 -1.92
C HIS A 116 -15.45 -23.72 -2.46
N ALA A 117 -15.47 -23.53 -3.77
CA ALA A 117 -16.36 -22.58 -4.44
C ALA A 117 -17.86 -22.90 -4.20
N GLN A 118 -18.18 -24.16 -3.91
CA GLN A 118 -19.54 -24.60 -3.56
C GLN A 118 -20.00 -24.08 -2.19
N ASP A 119 -19.05 -23.79 -1.29
CA ASP A 119 -19.31 -23.27 0.06
C ASP A 119 -19.47 -21.74 0.07
N CYS A 120 -19.27 -21.08 -1.07
CA CYS A 120 -19.50 -19.64 -1.24
C CYS A 120 -20.81 -19.40 -2.01
N ALA A 121 -21.90 -19.19 -1.27
CA ALA A 121 -23.21 -18.95 -1.86
C ALA A 121 -23.22 -17.70 -2.78
N GLU A 122 -22.51 -16.66 -2.35
CA GLU A 122 -22.41 -15.34 -2.96
C GLU A 122 -21.40 -15.22 -4.10
N CYS A 123 -20.55 -16.23 -4.34
CA CYS A 123 -19.51 -16.18 -5.35
C CYS A 123 -20.02 -16.58 -6.74
N GLU A 124 -19.52 -15.94 -7.81
CA GLU A 124 -19.87 -16.33 -9.19
C GLU A 124 -19.21 -17.65 -9.61
N THR A 125 -17.98 -17.88 -9.18
CA THR A 125 -17.28 -19.16 -9.38
C THR A 125 -17.96 -20.26 -8.56
N LYS A 126 -18.39 -21.35 -9.21
CA LYS A 126 -19.12 -22.46 -8.56
C LYS A 126 -18.35 -23.79 -8.48
N LYS A 127 -17.13 -23.85 -9.01
CA LYS A 127 -16.28 -25.06 -9.01
C LYS A 127 -14.83 -24.69 -8.68
N GLY A 128 -14.11 -25.62 -8.05
CA GLY A 128 -12.72 -25.44 -7.65
C GLY A 128 -12.56 -24.85 -6.24
N MET A 129 -11.33 -24.42 -5.94
CA MET A 129 -11.00 -23.69 -4.70
C MET A 129 -11.04 -22.19 -4.97
N LEU A 130 -11.41 -21.43 -3.95
CA LEU A 130 -11.41 -19.97 -3.96
C LEU A 130 -10.62 -19.44 -2.76
N ASP A 131 -9.86 -18.36 -2.97
CA ASP A 131 -9.34 -17.58 -1.86
C ASP A 131 -10.46 -16.76 -1.22
N ARG A 132 -10.53 -16.78 0.11
CA ARG A 132 -11.47 -16.02 0.93
C ARG A 132 -10.69 -15.13 1.88
N ILE A 133 -11.11 -13.88 1.97
CA ILE A 133 -10.65 -12.95 2.99
C ILE A 133 -11.87 -12.53 3.82
N ASP A 134 -11.90 -12.96 5.07
CA ASP A 134 -12.89 -12.49 6.04
C ASP A 134 -12.39 -11.19 6.67
N VAL A 135 -13.28 -10.20 6.77
CA VAL A 135 -12.98 -8.86 7.30
C VAL A 135 -13.97 -8.54 8.41
N GLU A 136 -13.47 -8.36 9.62
CA GLU A 136 -14.24 -7.92 10.78
C GLU A 136 -13.84 -6.50 11.15
N ILE A 137 -14.82 -5.63 11.39
CA ILE A 137 -14.58 -4.20 11.64
C ILE A 137 -15.25 -3.78 12.94
N GLY A 138 -14.43 -3.30 13.87
CA GLY A 138 -14.88 -2.64 15.10
C GLY A 138 -14.90 -1.12 14.91
N LEU A 139 -16.02 -0.49 15.28
CA LEU A 139 -16.18 0.98 15.26
C LEU A 139 -16.63 1.46 16.65
N SER A 140 -15.88 2.39 17.25
CA SER A 140 -16.22 3.00 18.54
C SER A 140 -16.48 4.51 18.43
N GLY A 141 -17.18 5.06 19.43
CA GLY A 141 -17.67 6.43 19.46
C GLY A 141 -19.20 6.52 19.47
N ALA A 142 -19.74 7.71 19.70
CA ALA A 142 -21.16 7.99 19.86
C ALA A 142 -21.95 7.99 18.53
N LEU A 143 -21.79 6.91 17.76
CA LEU A 143 -22.41 6.74 16.44
C LEU A 143 -23.86 6.28 16.56
N THR A 144 -24.74 6.88 15.77
CA THR A 144 -26.10 6.36 15.60
C THR A 144 -26.08 5.02 14.83
N PRO A 145 -27.12 4.18 14.94
CA PRO A 145 -27.22 2.94 14.16
C PRO A 145 -27.07 3.18 12.65
N GLU A 146 -27.63 4.27 12.14
CA GLU A 146 -27.59 4.65 10.72
C GLU A 146 -26.17 5.05 10.31
N GLN A 147 -25.46 5.81 11.14
CA GLN A 147 -24.07 6.17 10.90
C GLN A 147 -23.19 4.93 10.87
N ARG A 148 -23.37 4.01 11.84
CA ARG A 148 -22.63 2.75 11.90
C ARG A 148 -22.87 1.89 10.66
N ALA A 149 -24.14 1.68 10.29
CA ALA A 149 -24.50 0.95 9.08
C ALA A 149 -23.86 1.57 7.84
N LYS A 150 -23.89 2.91 7.74
CA LYS A 150 -23.29 3.60 6.61
C LYS A 150 -21.77 3.45 6.56
N LEU A 151 -21.08 3.51 7.70
CA LEU A 151 -19.63 3.30 7.75
C LEU A 151 -19.26 1.87 7.34
N MET A 152 -20.06 0.86 7.69
CA MET A 152 -19.88 -0.51 7.22
C MET A 152 -20.04 -0.64 5.71
N GLU A 153 -21.01 0.04 5.09
CA GLU A 153 -21.13 0.10 3.63
C GLU A 153 -19.91 0.75 2.96
N ILE A 154 -19.33 1.77 3.60
CA ILE A 154 -18.15 2.49 3.09
C ILE A 154 -16.88 1.65 3.21
N ALA A 155 -16.76 0.84 4.25
CA ALA A 155 -15.61 -0.03 4.45
C ALA A 155 -15.34 -0.95 3.25
N ALA A 156 -16.40 -1.46 2.60
CA ALA A 156 -16.30 -2.31 1.41
C ALA A 156 -16.02 -1.56 0.10
N LYS A 157 -15.68 -0.26 0.15
CA LYS A 157 -15.49 0.61 -1.03
C LYS A 157 -14.09 1.22 -1.12
N CYS A 158 -13.17 0.79 -0.26
CA CYS A 158 -11.80 1.29 -0.31
C CYS A 158 -11.11 0.92 -1.65
N PRO A 159 -10.16 1.74 -2.15
CA PRO A 159 -9.47 1.46 -3.41
C PRO A 159 -8.88 0.05 -3.53
N VAL A 160 -8.21 -0.45 -2.47
CA VAL A 160 -7.61 -1.79 -2.48
C VAL A 160 -8.68 -2.87 -2.61
N HIS A 161 -9.80 -2.77 -1.89
CA HIS A 161 -10.92 -3.71 -2.02
C HIS A 161 -11.48 -3.75 -3.44
N ARG A 162 -11.58 -2.57 -4.10
CA ARG A 162 -12.01 -2.50 -5.49
C ARG A 162 -11.02 -3.20 -6.43
N THR A 163 -9.73 -3.00 -6.22
CA THR A 163 -8.68 -3.68 -6.99
C THR A 163 -8.78 -5.20 -6.85
N LEU A 164 -8.93 -5.72 -5.62
CA LEU A 164 -9.04 -7.16 -5.35
C LEU A 164 -10.30 -7.80 -5.95
N LYS A 165 -11.35 -7.02 -6.21
CA LYS A 165 -12.59 -7.49 -6.84
C LYS A 165 -12.65 -7.21 -8.35
N SER A 166 -11.56 -6.73 -8.94
CA SER A 166 -11.48 -6.40 -10.37
C SER A 166 -10.50 -7.31 -11.10
N GLU A 167 -10.55 -7.31 -12.43
CA GLU A 167 -9.51 -7.95 -13.23
C GLU A 167 -8.17 -7.20 -13.07
N ILE A 168 -7.12 -7.95 -12.71
CA ILE A 168 -5.76 -7.41 -12.55
C ILE A 168 -4.85 -8.03 -13.63
N ASN A 169 -4.36 -7.20 -14.55
CA ASN A 169 -3.41 -7.63 -15.57
C ASN A 169 -1.97 -7.54 -15.06
N ILE A 170 -1.45 -8.66 -14.55
CA ILE A 170 -0.06 -8.78 -14.08
C ILE A 170 0.83 -9.22 -15.25
N ARG A 171 1.82 -8.40 -15.61
CA ARG A 171 2.72 -8.65 -16.75
C ARG A 171 4.12 -9.02 -16.28
N LEU A 172 4.55 -10.25 -16.59
CA LEU A 172 5.90 -10.73 -16.28
C LEU A 172 6.87 -10.37 -17.41
N ARG A 173 8.06 -9.91 -17.03
CA ARG A 173 9.18 -9.64 -17.95
C ARG A 173 10.50 -9.95 -17.26
N THR A 174 11.48 -10.39 -18.02
CA THR A 174 12.86 -10.48 -17.55
C THR A 174 13.47 -9.07 -17.48
N ALA A 175 14.30 -8.82 -16.47
CA ALA A 175 15.13 -7.62 -16.43
C ALA A 175 16.47 -7.93 -17.12
N SER A 176 17.05 -6.95 -17.81
CA SER A 176 18.45 -7.04 -18.24
C SER A 176 19.35 -7.11 -17.02
N SER A 177 20.24 -8.10 -16.98
CA SER A 177 21.26 -8.25 -15.94
C SER A 177 21.98 -6.92 -15.71
N GLY A 178 21.88 -6.37 -14.50
CA GLY A 178 22.45 -5.06 -14.12
C GLY A 178 21.41 -4.03 -13.64
N SER A 179 20.28 -3.88 -14.34
CA SER A 179 19.35 -2.76 -14.08
C SER A 179 18.63 -2.84 -12.73
N LEU A 180 18.36 -4.05 -12.22
CA LEU A 180 17.69 -4.18 -10.94
C LEU A 180 18.61 -3.96 -9.74
N LEU A 181 19.92 -4.22 -9.87
CA LEU A 181 20.92 -4.11 -8.79
C LEU A 181 21.20 -2.64 -8.41
N GLU A 182 21.39 -1.77 -9.41
CA GLU A 182 21.58 -0.32 -9.21
C GLU A 182 20.36 0.36 -8.57
N ILE A 183 19.13 -0.08 -8.89
CA ILE A 183 17.90 0.57 -8.40
C ILE A 183 17.71 0.44 -6.89
N ALA A 184 18.05 -0.70 -6.27
CA ALA A 184 17.92 -0.80 -4.80
C ALA A 184 19.15 -0.31 -4.03
N GLU A 185 20.34 -0.28 -4.61
CA GLU A 185 21.49 0.35 -3.95
C GLU A 185 21.26 1.87 -3.80
N THR A 186 20.72 2.50 -4.84
CA THR A 186 20.39 3.94 -4.84
C THR A 186 19.31 4.31 -3.81
N LYS A 187 18.30 3.43 -3.59
CA LYS A 187 17.24 3.67 -2.60
C LYS A 187 17.65 3.41 -1.15
N ILE A 188 18.67 2.57 -0.91
CA ILE A 188 19.19 2.31 0.44
C ILE A 188 20.09 3.48 0.90
N GLN A 189 20.85 4.09 -0.01
CA GLN A 189 21.81 5.15 0.31
C GLN A 189 21.22 6.56 0.43
N SER A 190 19.96 6.78 0.04
CA SER A 190 19.32 8.11 0.11
C SER A 190 18.76 8.48 1.49
N LYS A 191 18.93 7.65 2.53
CA LYS A 191 18.51 7.99 3.89
C LYS A 191 19.50 8.99 4.52
N PRO A 192 19.13 10.26 4.77
CA PRO A 192 19.97 11.17 5.54
C PRO A 192 20.12 10.64 6.97
N PRO A 193 21.24 10.88 7.66
CA PRO A 193 21.39 10.51 9.05
C PRO A 193 20.26 11.16 9.87
N LEU A 194 19.57 10.37 10.68
CA LEU A 194 18.65 10.89 11.68
C LEU A 194 19.47 11.73 12.66
N THR A 195 19.52 13.05 12.44
CA THR A 195 20.04 13.98 13.44
C THR A 195 19.02 14.06 14.55
N GLY A 196 19.32 13.41 15.67
CA GLY A 196 18.52 13.51 16.88
C GLY A 196 18.50 14.95 17.42
N LYS A 197 17.31 15.38 17.83
CA LYS A 197 17.09 16.34 18.91
C LYS A 197 15.86 15.90 19.68
#